data_AF-A0A3C1JLE6-F1
#
_entry.id   AF-A0A3C1JLE6-F1
#
_cell.length_a   1.000
_cell.length_b   1.000
_cell.length_c   1.000
_cell.angle_alpha   90.00
_cell.angle_beta   90.00
_cell.angle_gamma   90.00
#
_symmetry.space_group_name_H-M   'P 1'
#
loop_
_entity.id
_entity.type
_entity.pdbx_description
1 polymer ?
#
loop_
_entity_poly.entity_id
_entity_poly.type
_entity_poly.pdbx_seq_one_letter_code
_entity_poly.pdbx_strand_id
1 'polypeptide(L)'
;TPDGLASAMGAIGSWGLMSRPAPVSRRAVETVNALTVGWLMTRAALSRQESRGAHFRADAPDSDPAWRRRLGVHLAAPVTLG
;
A
#
# COMPACT_ATOMS: atom_id res chain seq x y z
N THR A 1 2.96 5.87 12.14
CA THR A 1 3.97 5.10 12.89
C THR A 1 4.28 3.83 12.12
N PRO A 2 5.44 3.20 12.35
CA PRO A 2 5.81 1.96 11.68
C PRO A 2 4.79 0.85 11.95
N ASP A 3 4.36 0.72 13.20
CA ASP A 3 3.40 -0.31 13.61
C ASP A 3 2.03 -0.15 12.96
N GLY A 4 1.54 1.10 12.86
CA GLY A 4 0.28 1.40 12.17
C GLY A 4 0.34 1.05 10.69
N LEU A 5 1.47 1.34 10.03
CA LEU A 5 1.67 1.00 8.62
C LEU A 5 1.82 -0.52 8.41
N ALA A 6 2.54 -1.21 9.29
CA ALA A 6 2.68 -2.66 9.25
C ALA A 6 1.31 -3.36 9.47
N SER A 7 0.53 -2.88 10.45
CA SER A 7 -0.82 -3.37 10.72
C SER A 7 -1.75 -3.16 9.54
N ALA A 8 -1.77 -1.96 8.94
CA ALA A 8 -2.57 -1.68 7.74
C ALA A 8 -2.18 -2.59 6.56
N MET A 9 -0.89 -2.83 6.37
CA MET A 9 -0.40 -3.72 5.30
C MET A 9 -0.87 -5.17 5.51
N GLY A 10 -0.82 -5.65 6.77
CA GLY A 10 -1.34 -6.96 7.15
C GLY A 10 -2.85 -7.07 6.93
N ALA A 11 -3.62 -6.05 7.32
CA ALA A 11 -5.07 -6.02 7.12
C ALA A 11 -5.45 -6.06 5.63
N ILE A 12 -4.85 -5.20 4.80
CA ILE A 12 -5.10 -5.18 3.35
C ILE A 12 -4.71 -6.51 2.70
N GLY A 13 -3.57 -7.08 3.09
CA GLY A 13 -3.15 -8.41 2.64
C GLY A 13 -4.18 -9.49 2.97
N SER A 14 -4.71 -9.49 4.19
CA SER A 14 -5.71 -10.47 4.63
C SER A 14 -7.01 -10.37 3.81
N TRP A 15 -7.47 -9.16 3.48
CA TRP A 15 -8.65 -8.96 2.64
C TRP A 15 -8.43 -9.42 1.20
N GLY A 16 -7.20 -9.27 0.68
CA GLY A 16 -6.79 -9.84 -0.60
C GLY A 16 -6.87 -11.37 -0.60
N LEU A 17 -6.34 -12.04 0.43
CA LEU A 17 -6.41 -13.51 0.54
C LEU A 17 -7.83 -14.04 0.79
N MET A 18 -8.68 -13.26 1.48
CA MET A 18 -10.08 -13.63 1.74
C MET A 18 -11.03 -13.32 0.58
N SER A 19 -10.55 -12.65 -0.48
CA SER A 19 -11.34 -12.40 -1.67
C SER A 19 -11.56 -13.73 -2.42
N ARG A 20 -12.71 -14.36 -2.19
CA ARG A 20 -13.14 -15.54 -2.95
C ARG A 20 -13.26 -15.19 -4.44
N PRO A 21 -13.10 -16.17 -5.36
CA PRO A 21 -13.50 -15.99 -6.74
C PRO A 21 -14.97 -15.55 -6.77
N ALA A 22 -15.20 -14.31 -7.16
CA ALA A 22 -16.51 -13.74 -7.36
C ALA A 22 -16.71 -13.63 -8.87
N PRO A 23 -17.94 -13.79 -9.39
CA PRO A 23 -18.22 -13.50 -10.78
C PRO A 23 -17.65 -12.14 -11.17
N VAL A 24 -16.93 -12.11 -12.29
CA VAL A 24 -16.32 -10.88 -12.79
C VAL A 24 -17.41 -9.82 -12.91
N SER A 25 -17.28 -8.77 -12.12
CA SER A 25 -18.21 -7.65 -12.05
C SER A 25 -17.42 -6.38 -11.84
N ARG A 26 -17.99 -5.24 -12.23
CA ARG A 26 -17.41 -3.92 -11.99
C ARG A 26 -16.95 -3.76 -10.54
N ARG A 27 -17.83 -4.11 -9.59
CA ARG A 27 -17.54 -3.99 -8.15
C ARG A 27 -16.39 -4.88 -7.71
N ALA A 28 -16.28 -6.10 -8.24
CA ALA A 28 -15.17 -6.99 -7.93
C ALA A 28 -13.83 -6.42 -8.42
N VAL A 29 -13.80 -5.92 -9.67
CA VAL A 29 -12.61 -5.29 -10.26
C VAL A 29 -12.21 -4.03 -9.47
N GLU A 30 -13.16 -3.16 -9.15
CA GLU A 30 -12.92 -1.94 -8.38
C GLU A 30 -12.37 -2.25 -6.97
N THR A 31 -12.90 -3.29 -6.33
CA THR A 31 -12.42 -3.75 -5.02
C THR A 31 -10.98 -4.24 -5.10
N VAL A 32 -10.65 -5.07 -6.09
CA VAL A 32 -9.29 -5.56 -6.28
C VAL A 32 -8.30 -4.44 -6.59
N ASN A 33 -8.70 -3.48 -7.43
CA ASN A 33 -7.88 -2.31 -7.74
C ASN A 33 -7.63 -1.46 -6.48
N ALA A 34 -8.67 -1.20 -5.68
CA ALA A 34 -8.56 -0.42 -4.45
C ALA A 34 -7.63 -1.11 -3.43
N LEU A 35 -7.77 -2.42 -3.23
CA LEU A 35 -6.88 -3.18 -2.35
C LEU A 35 -5.43 -3.17 -2.86
N THR A 36 -5.23 -3.32 -4.16
CA THR A 36 -3.91 -3.29 -4.79
C THR A 36 -3.22 -1.95 -4.60
N VAL A 37 -3.93 -0.85 -4.90
CA VAL A 37 -3.40 0.52 -4.72
C VAL A 37 -3.13 0.80 -3.25
N GLY A 38 -4.06 0.45 -2.35
CA GLY A 38 -3.89 0.60 -0.91
C GLY A 38 -2.65 -0.13 -0.38
N TRP A 39 -2.41 -1.35 -0.85
CA TRP A 39 -1.24 -2.13 -0.48
C TRP A 39 0.06 -1.47 -0.96
N LEU A 40 0.11 -1.06 -2.24
CA LEU A 40 1.28 -0.37 -2.81
C LEU A 40 1.58 0.95 -2.11
N MET A 41 0.54 1.74 -1.79
CA MET A 41 0.68 2.98 -1.03
C MET A 41 1.22 2.72 0.37
N THR A 42 0.68 1.72 1.08
CA THR A 42 1.12 1.37 2.44
C THR A 42 2.56 0.89 2.44
N ARG A 43 2.96 0.08 1.44
CA ARG A 43 4.35 -0.37 1.28
C ARG A 43 5.29 0.81 1.01
N ALA A 44 4.91 1.74 0.15
CA ALA A 44 5.69 2.95 -0.12
C ALA A 44 5.85 3.81 1.14
N ALA A 45 4.76 4.00 1.89
CA ALA A 45 4.75 4.74 3.15
C ALA A 45 5.63 4.09 4.23
N LEU A 46 5.58 2.75 4.38
CA LEU A 46 6.43 2.04 5.34
C LEU A 46 7.91 2.19 5.00
N SER A 47 8.23 2.10 3.70
CA SER A 47 9.61 2.21 3.21
C SER A 47 10.19 3.61 3.39
N ARG A 48 9.40 4.68 3.18
CA ARG A 48 9.84 6.07 3.30
C ARG A 48 9.92 6.51 4.75
N GLN A 49 11.12 6.65 5.30
CA GLN A 49 11.36 7.03 6.69
C GLN A 49 11.71 8.53 6.82
N GLU A 50 10.82 9.40 6.36
CA GLU A 50 10.88 10.86 6.55
C GLU A 50 9.45 11.44 6.48
N SER A 51 9.31 12.73 6.74
CA SER A 51 8.11 13.49 6.40
C SER A 51 8.39 14.51 5.29
N ARG A 52 7.52 14.54 4.27
CA ARG A 52 7.65 15.46 3.12
C ARG A 52 6.30 15.67 2.44
N GLY A 53 5.90 16.92 2.30
CA GLY A 53 4.63 17.28 1.66
C GLY A 53 3.44 16.64 2.39
N ALA A 54 2.59 15.93 1.67
CA ALA A 54 1.42 15.26 2.24
C ALA A 54 1.74 13.97 3.03
N HIS A 55 2.99 13.48 2.99
CA HIS A 55 3.40 12.29 3.74
C HIS A 55 4.01 12.71 5.08
N PHE A 56 3.26 12.55 6.17
CA PHE A 56 3.72 12.81 7.53
C PHE A 56 3.91 11.51 8.33
N ARG A 57 5.00 11.42 9.07
CA ARG A 57 5.33 10.33 10.00
C ARG A 57 5.75 10.89 11.34
N ALA A 58 4.99 10.60 12.39
CA ALA A 58 5.32 11.02 13.75
C ALA A 58 6.67 10.44 14.26
N ASP A 59 7.07 9.28 13.73
CA ASP A 59 8.33 8.60 14.06
C ASP A 59 9.53 9.07 13.20
N ALA A 60 9.27 9.88 12.17
CA ALA A 60 10.29 10.51 11.32
C ALA A 60 9.74 11.89 10.84
N PRO A 61 9.62 12.87 11.76
CA PRO A 61 8.85 14.10 11.54
C PRO A 61 9.52 15.08 10.57
N ASP A 62 10.83 14.95 10.38
CA ASP A 62 11.62 15.84 9.54
C ASP A 62 11.85 15.26 8.14
N SER A 63 12.15 16.14 7.19
CA SER A 63 12.56 15.75 5.86
C SER A 63 14.06 15.43 5.83
N ASP A 64 14.45 14.39 5.10
CA ASP A 64 15.83 13.93 4.95
C ASP A 64 16.28 14.06 3.48
N PRO A 65 17.40 14.74 3.19
CA PRO A 65 17.97 14.85 1.85
C PRO A 65 18.17 13.51 1.12
N ALA A 66 18.47 12.42 1.83
CA ALA A 66 18.64 11.08 1.23
C ALA A 66 17.34 10.58 0.55
N TRP A 67 16.20 11.10 0.98
CA TRP A 67 14.88 10.79 0.43
C TRP A 67 14.41 11.73 -0.69
N ARG A 68 15.27 12.63 -1.20
CA ARG A 68 14.99 13.46 -2.41
C ARG A 68 15.00 12.65 -3.71
N ARG A 69 14.20 11.59 -3.72
CA ARG A 69 14.02 10.63 -4.80
C ARG A 69 12.57 10.14 -4.83
N ARG A 70 12.13 9.66 -6.00
CA ARG A 70 10.85 8.98 -6.14
C ARG A 70 10.97 7.52 -5.71
N LEU A 71 9.92 6.98 -5.11
CA LEU A 71 9.79 5.55 -4.84
C LEU A 71 9.06 4.89 -6.01
N GLY A 72 9.71 3.89 -6.63
CA GLY A 72 9.04 2.95 -7.52
C GLY A 72 8.55 1.75 -6.71
N VAL A 73 7.26 1.44 -6.80
CA VAL A 73 6.66 0.24 -6.22
C VAL A 73 5.93 -0.52 -7.30
N HIS A 74 6.13 -1.84 -7.34
CA HIS A 74 5.58 -2.72 -8.36
C HIS A 74 5.07 -3.99 -7.70
N LEU A 75 4.10 -4.63 -8.35
CA LEU A 75 3.67 -5.97 -7.98
C LEU A 75 4.71 -6.98 -8.48
N ALA A 76 4.95 -8.02 -7.68
CA ALA A 76 5.80 -9.12 -8.11
C ALA A 76 5.13 -10.00 -9.18
N ALA A 77 3.80 -10.05 -9.17
CA ALA A 77 2.97 -10.74 -10.15
C ALA A 77 1.67 -9.95 -10.41
N PRO A 78 1.04 -10.09 -11.58
CA PRO A 78 -0.27 -9.50 -11.84
C PRO A 78 -1.32 -10.02 -10.86
N VAL A 79 -2.24 -9.15 -10.43
CA VAL A 79 -3.42 -9.62 -9.69
C VAL A 79 -4.38 -10.27 -10.67
N THR A 80 -4.79 -11.50 -10.39
CA THR A 80 -5.73 -12.24 -11.22
C THR A 80 -7.08 -12.29 -10.52
N LEU A 81 -8.14 -11.95 -11.24
CA LEU A 81 -9.52 -12.23 -10.82
C LEU A 81 -9.79 -13.69 -11.24
N GLY A 82 -10.04 -14.56 -10.25
CA GLY A 82 -10.38 -15.95 -10.50
C GLY A 82 -11.68 -16.14 -11.26
#